data_AF-A0A510TAS8-F1
#
_entry.id   AF-A0A510TAS8-F1
#
_cell.length_a   1.000
_cell.length_b   1.000
_cell.length_c   1.000
_cell.angle_alpha   90.00
_cell.angle_beta   90.00
_cell.angle_gamma   90.00
#
_symmetry.space_group_name_H-M   'P 1'
#
loop_
_entity.id
_entity.type
_entity.pdbx_description
1 polymer ?
#
loop_
_entity_poly.entity_id
_entity_poly.type
_entity_poly.pdbx_seq_one_letter_code
_entity_poly.pdbx_strand_id
1 'polypeptide(L)'
;MLACTALLAGALSCQGGHPAPRPAHHAPGSGAGAFGAAPSPGARGIGDPLLPLDGNGGYTVRRYDLSFDWRAPATPFEAAVTVTATATQALSRFDLDFAGNTLHAVTVDGRPARTRRDGDELVVTPARPLPRGAVFTVRVAYTADPAQRRHRRDAIGEYGWVPTPDGTVLYPQPDGAKMIFPADDHPSLRAPFTFRITTPADLSAVANGRLVERARQPGGRVRWTYDSEEPIAAQLVQVAIGRFTFADGTGPHGLPVRDVVPEGLVDATREHRSRTPDHLAWLEQRLGPYPFRRYGVLVADTDLPVALETQSLSVLPRDSLLADRVHAERDLVHELAHQWTGDSVAVRRWSDLWLSEGHARFYERLYSASHGGVPLEDAMRDAYEQLDQWRHDDGAPAEPTEATLFRNVRYDGSALVLYALREEVGEAVFERIERTWVTRYRGRAAGTADFVALASEVAGRDLRPFLTPWLYGPRTPPMPGHPDWRAAPVES
;
A
#
# COMPACT_ATOMS: atom_id res chain seq x y z
N MET A 1 -63.74 -16.08 -13.38
CA MET A 1 -64.65 -15.12 -12.72
C MET A 1 -64.22 -13.74 -13.24
N LEU A 2 -65.01 -13.07 -14.10
CA LEU A 2 -66.01 -12.02 -13.76
C LEU A 2 -65.42 -10.88 -12.91
N ALA A 3 -65.63 -9.58 -13.16
CA ALA A 3 -66.19 -8.79 -14.30
C ALA A 3 -65.78 -7.29 -14.06
N CYS A 4 -65.95 -6.25 -14.90
CA CYS A 4 -66.60 -5.98 -16.20
C CYS A 4 -65.55 -5.44 -17.22
N THR A 5 -65.75 -5.07 -18.49
CA THR A 5 -66.86 -4.56 -19.34
C THR A 5 -67.14 -3.04 -19.29
N ALA A 6 -66.73 -2.32 -20.35
CA ALA A 6 -67.34 -1.06 -20.80
C ALA A 6 -67.20 -0.98 -22.34
N LEU A 7 -68.27 -0.59 -23.03
CA LEU A 7 -68.37 -0.54 -24.50
C LEU A 7 -68.97 0.81 -24.90
N LEU A 8 -68.48 1.41 -25.99
CA LEU A 8 -69.17 2.49 -26.70
C LEU A 8 -68.87 2.36 -28.19
N ALA A 9 -69.88 2.53 -29.03
CA ALA A 9 -69.80 2.34 -30.48
C ALA A 9 -70.51 3.49 -31.21
N GLY A 10 -70.01 3.83 -32.39
CA GLY A 10 -70.59 4.78 -33.34
C GLY A 10 -70.07 4.45 -34.74
N ALA A 11 -70.90 4.58 -35.78
CA ALA A 11 -70.60 4.01 -37.09
C ALA A 11 -71.26 4.79 -38.26
N LEU A 12 -70.76 4.52 -39.47
CA LEU A 12 -71.11 5.14 -40.78
C LEU A 12 -70.71 6.64 -40.88
N SER A 13 -70.43 7.22 -42.06
CA SER A 13 -70.68 6.79 -43.46
C SER A 13 -69.45 6.95 -44.37
N CYS A 14 -69.52 6.43 -45.61
CA CYS A 14 -68.44 6.49 -46.61
C CYS A 14 -68.70 7.50 -47.74
N GLN A 15 -67.66 8.27 -48.12
CA GLN A 15 -67.38 8.90 -49.43
C GLN A 15 -66.09 9.76 -49.26
N GLY A 16 -65.14 9.88 -50.18
CA GLY A 16 -64.87 9.17 -51.43
C GLY A 16 -63.82 9.91 -52.26
N GLY A 17 -62.63 9.34 -52.50
CA GLY A 17 -61.59 10.00 -53.33
C GLY A 17 -60.16 9.46 -53.19
N HIS A 18 -59.55 9.07 -54.32
CA HIS A 18 -58.16 8.66 -54.51
C HIS A 18 -57.80 8.88 -56.02
N PRO A 19 -56.52 8.92 -56.45
CA PRO A 19 -55.29 8.68 -55.69
C PRO A 19 -54.19 9.77 -55.81
N ALA A 20 -53.15 9.66 -54.99
CA ALA A 20 -51.79 10.18 -55.23
C ALA A 20 -50.76 9.17 -54.67
N PRO A 21 -49.52 9.10 -55.20
CA PRO A 21 -48.71 7.88 -55.11
C PRO A 21 -48.00 7.65 -53.76
N ARG A 22 -47.76 6.37 -53.45
CA ARG A 22 -46.94 5.91 -52.31
C ARG A 22 -45.43 6.05 -52.59
N PRO A 23 -44.61 6.52 -51.64
CA PRO A 23 -43.19 6.14 -51.58
C PRO A 23 -43.04 4.67 -51.14
N ALA A 24 -41.92 4.05 -51.48
CA ALA A 24 -41.70 2.60 -51.30
C ALA A 24 -41.38 2.19 -49.86
N HIS A 25 -41.66 0.92 -49.54
CA HIS A 25 -41.14 0.29 -48.32
C HIS A 25 -39.62 0.11 -48.42
N HIS A 26 -38.86 0.74 -47.53
CA HIS A 26 -37.55 0.23 -47.15
C HIS A 26 -37.71 -0.76 -45.99
N ALA A 27 -37.00 -1.90 -46.07
CA ALA A 27 -36.94 -2.88 -45.01
C ALA A 27 -36.23 -2.28 -43.76
N PRO A 28 -36.51 -2.77 -42.54
CA PRO A 28 -35.76 -2.38 -41.36
C PRO A 28 -34.29 -2.80 -41.56
N GLY A 29 -33.40 -1.81 -41.66
CA GLY A 29 -31.97 -2.05 -41.77
C GLY A 29 -31.46 -2.83 -40.56
N SER A 30 -30.53 -3.77 -40.79
CA SER A 30 -29.87 -4.54 -39.75
C SER A 30 -29.35 -3.59 -38.65
N GLY A 31 -29.81 -3.79 -37.42
CA GLY A 31 -29.46 -2.93 -36.29
C GLY A 31 -27.95 -2.80 -36.18
N ALA A 32 -27.46 -1.55 -36.20
CA ALA A 32 -26.03 -1.29 -36.08
C ALA A 32 -25.51 -1.91 -34.79
N GLY A 33 -24.46 -2.74 -34.89
CA GLY A 33 -23.80 -3.30 -33.72
C GLY A 33 -23.36 -2.18 -32.79
N ALA A 34 -23.48 -2.39 -31.48
CA ALA A 34 -23.16 -1.37 -30.48
C ALA A 34 -21.71 -0.89 -30.69
N PHE A 35 -21.55 0.34 -31.18
CA PHE A 35 -20.25 0.96 -31.36
C PHE A 35 -19.59 1.10 -29.98
N GLY A 36 -18.58 0.26 -29.72
CA GLY A 36 -17.77 0.36 -28.51
C GLY A 36 -17.20 1.77 -28.38
N ALA A 37 -17.21 2.31 -27.15
CA ALA A 37 -16.78 3.68 -26.90
C ALA A 37 -15.40 3.96 -27.50
N ALA A 38 -15.25 5.11 -28.16
CA ALA A 38 -14.02 5.50 -28.84
C ALA A 38 -12.84 5.48 -27.84
N PRO A 39 -11.67 4.89 -28.19
CA PRO A 39 -10.59 4.71 -27.22
C PRO A 39 -10.07 6.04 -26.68
N SER A 40 -10.13 6.20 -25.35
CA SER A 40 -9.77 7.41 -24.62
C SER A 40 -8.47 7.20 -23.82
N PRO A 41 -7.81 8.27 -23.36
CA PRO A 41 -6.75 8.15 -22.36
C PRO A 41 -7.23 7.46 -21.07
N GLY A 42 -6.33 6.73 -20.42
CA GLY A 42 -6.41 6.46 -18.99
C GLY A 42 -6.31 7.74 -18.15
N ALA A 43 -6.46 7.60 -16.83
CA ALA A 43 -6.22 8.68 -15.88
C ALA A 43 -4.75 8.69 -15.43
N ARG A 44 -4.20 9.90 -15.28
CA ARG A 44 -2.80 10.20 -14.89
C ARG A 44 -2.69 10.34 -13.36
N GLY A 45 -3.10 9.32 -12.63
CA GLY A 45 -3.36 9.43 -11.19
C GLY A 45 -4.71 8.86 -10.79
N ILE A 46 -4.76 8.27 -9.60
CA ILE A 46 -5.94 7.57 -9.08
C ILE A 46 -6.93 8.54 -8.42
N GLY A 47 -6.53 9.80 -8.24
CA GLY A 47 -7.32 10.87 -7.61
C GLY A 47 -7.17 10.94 -6.09
N ASP A 48 -6.00 10.58 -5.55
CA ASP A 48 -5.66 10.85 -4.15
C ASP A 48 -5.59 12.37 -3.89
N PRO A 49 -6.16 12.89 -2.78
CA PRO A 49 -6.14 14.34 -2.53
C PRO A 49 -4.77 14.94 -2.18
N LEU A 50 -3.80 14.11 -1.76
CA LEU A 50 -2.48 14.53 -1.28
C LEU A 50 -1.39 14.26 -2.33
N LEU A 51 -1.47 13.12 -3.04
CA LEU A 51 -0.58 12.74 -4.13
C LEU A 51 -1.39 12.50 -5.43
N PRO A 52 -1.91 13.56 -6.08
CA PRO A 52 -3.00 13.45 -7.07
C PRO A 52 -2.61 12.85 -8.44
N LEU A 53 -1.31 12.67 -8.72
CA LEU A 53 -0.82 12.00 -9.92
C LEU A 53 -0.52 10.52 -9.70
N ASP A 54 -0.54 10.05 -8.46
CA ASP A 54 0.01 8.75 -8.10
C ASP A 54 -0.95 7.60 -8.41
N GLY A 55 -0.41 6.55 -9.06
CA GLY A 55 -1.15 5.35 -9.46
C GLY A 55 -2.09 5.59 -10.65
N ASN A 56 -2.07 4.76 -11.69
CA ASN A 56 -2.74 5.13 -12.94
C ASN A 56 -4.11 4.46 -13.15
N GLY A 57 -4.95 5.14 -13.95
CA GLY A 57 -6.35 4.75 -14.19
C GLY A 57 -6.61 4.24 -15.61
N GLY A 58 -7.68 3.45 -15.76
CA GLY A 58 -8.10 2.89 -17.04
C GLY A 58 -7.50 1.51 -17.37
N TYR A 59 -6.62 1.00 -16.51
CA TYR A 59 -6.21 -0.40 -16.48
C TYR A 59 -6.14 -0.92 -15.03
N THR A 60 -5.66 -2.14 -14.85
CA THR A 60 -5.27 -2.73 -13.57
C THR A 60 -4.11 -3.68 -13.80
N VAL A 61 -3.03 -3.57 -13.04
CA VAL A 61 -1.87 -4.47 -13.15
C VAL A 61 -2.23 -5.85 -12.59
N ARG A 62 -1.83 -6.90 -13.32
CA ARG A 62 -1.90 -8.31 -12.91
C ARG A 62 -0.59 -8.82 -12.34
N ARG A 63 0.55 -8.30 -12.83
CA ARG A 63 1.88 -8.67 -12.36
C ARG A 63 2.94 -7.67 -12.81
N TYR A 64 3.92 -7.41 -11.95
CA TYR A 64 5.20 -6.80 -12.31
C TYR A 64 6.29 -7.86 -12.47
N ASP A 65 7.18 -7.68 -13.43
CA ASP A 65 8.37 -8.50 -13.61
C ASP A 65 9.59 -7.57 -13.67
N LEU A 66 10.29 -7.45 -12.54
CA LEU A 66 11.43 -6.54 -12.34
C LEU A 66 12.75 -7.27 -12.57
N SER A 67 13.63 -6.66 -13.36
CA SER A 67 14.96 -7.19 -13.68
C SER A 67 16.02 -6.11 -13.47
N PHE A 68 16.97 -6.35 -12.57
CA PHE A 68 18.05 -5.41 -12.21
C PHE A 68 19.42 -6.07 -12.42
N ASP A 69 20.37 -5.41 -13.08
CA ASP A 69 21.76 -5.87 -13.22
C ASP A 69 22.75 -5.03 -12.35
N TRP A 70 22.37 -4.87 -11.08
CA TRP A 70 23.03 -4.02 -10.07
C TRP A 70 24.55 -4.17 -10.03
N ARG A 71 25.26 -3.05 -10.01
CA ARG A 71 26.73 -3.00 -10.16
C ARG A 71 27.46 -2.88 -8.84
N ALA A 72 27.20 -1.79 -8.13
CA ALA A 72 27.81 -1.36 -6.87
C ALA A 72 26.91 -0.27 -6.24
N PRO A 73 27.10 0.11 -4.97
CA PRO A 73 26.33 1.18 -4.33
C PRO A 73 26.44 2.49 -5.13
N ALA A 74 25.34 3.25 -5.21
CA ALA A 74 25.22 4.53 -5.93
C ALA A 74 25.71 4.53 -7.40
N THR A 75 25.88 3.35 -8.03
CA THR A 75 26.40 3.20 -9.39
C THR A 75 25.27 2.83 -10.35
N PRO A 76 24.95 3.65 -11.38
CA PRO A 76 23.89 3.35 -12.34
C PRO A 76 24.03 1.99 -13.04
N PHE A 77 22.90 1.34 -13.29
CA PHE A 77 22.86 -0.02 -13.85
C PHE A 77 21.66 -0.26 -14.76
N GLU A 78 21.76 -1.22 -15.66
CA GLU A 78 20.67 -1.57 -16.59
C GLU A 78 19.54 -2.31 -15.86
N ALA A 79 18.31 -1.85 -16.14
CA ALA A 79 17.09 -2.33 -15.53
C ALA A 79 15.96 -2.46 -16.55
N ALA A 80 14.97 -3.30 -16.22
CA ALA A 80 13.73 -3.38 -16.96
C ALA A 80 12.57 -3.81 -16.06
N VAL A 81 11.38 -3.26 -16.32
CA VAL A 81 10.11 -3.80 -15.83
C VAL A 81 9.30 -4.35 -17.01
N THR A 82 8.63 -5.47 -16.80
CA THR A 82 7.53 -5.91 -17.66
C THR A 82 6.24 -5.95 -16.85
N VAL A 83 5.35 -4.99 -17.12
CA VAL A 83 4.02 -4.87 -16.51
C VAL A 83 3.04 -5.70 -17.35
N THR A 84 2.37 -6.67 -16.74
CA THR A 84 1.22 -7.35 -17.35
C THR A 84 -0.05 -6.73 -16.77
N ALA A 85 -0.94 -6.19 -17.60
CA ALA A 85 -2.10 -5.42 -17.17
C ALA A 85 -3.39 -5.84 -17.89
N THR A 86 -4.54 -5.33 -17.45
CA THR A 86 -5.83 -5.44 -18.15
C THR A 86 -6.49 -4.09 -18.27
N ALA A 87 -6.88 -3.71 -19.49
CA ALA A 87 -7.53 -2.42 -19.73
C ALA A 87 -8.97 -2.44 -19.20
N THR A 88 -9.32 -1.53 -18.28
CA THR A 88 -10.69 -1.41 -17.73
C THR A 88 -11.59 -0.52 -18.59
N GLN A 89 -11.00 0.26 -19.49
CA GLN A 89 -11.65 0.97 -20.59
C GLN A 89 -10.97 0.65 -21.94
N ALA A 90 -11.45 1.21 -23.05
CA ALA A 90 -10.69 1.18 -24.31
C ALA A 90 -9.64 2.30 -24.27
N LEU A 91 -8.35 1.96 -24.30
CA LEU A 91 -7.25 2.91 -24.09
C LEU A 91 -6.63 3.36 -25.41
N SER A 92 -6.60 4.66 -25.68
CA SER A 92 -5.74 5.27 -26.73
C SER A 92 -4.36 5.68 -26.21
N ARG A 93 -4.23 5.91 -24.89
CA ARG A 93 -2.96 5.95 -24.14
C ARG A 93 -3.21 5.52 -22.70
N PHE A 94 -2.15 5.20 -21.99
CA PHE A 94 -2.12 5.09 -20.54
C PHE A 94 -0.82 5.71 -20.02
N ASP A 95 -0.72 5.82 -18.71
CA ASP A 95 0.32 6.57 -18.00
C ASP A 95 0.88 5.65 -16.88
N LEU A 96 2.04 5.97 -16.29
CA LEU A 96 2.82 5.11 -15.38
C LEU A 96 3.73 6.00 -14.52
N ASP A 97 3.70 5.83 -13.20
CA ASP A 97 4.60 6.50 -12.26
C ASP A 97 6.05 6.08 -12.55
N PHE A 98 6.94 7.03 -12.87
CA PHE A 98 8.35 6.77 -13.07
C PHE A 98 9.18 8.05 -12.88
N ALA A 99 9.99 8.16 -11.83
CA ALA A 99 10.81 9.33 -11.55
C ALA A 99 12.27 9.16 -12.05
N GLY A 100 12.86 10.26 -12.53
CA GLY A 100 14.31 10.55 -12.64
C GLY A 100 15.29 9.62 -13.40
N ASN A 101 14.92 8.36 -13.67
CA ASN A 101 15.74 7.35 -14.34
C ASN A 101 15.88 7.58 -15.87
N THR A 102 16.93 7.02 -16.48
CA THR A 102 17.19 7.17 -17.93
C THR A 102 16.39 6.16 -18.75
N LEU A 103 15.32 6.61 -19.40
CA LEU A 103 14.46 5.79 -20.25
C LEU A 103 15.14 5.42 -21.59
N HIS A 104 15.22 4.12 -21.91
CA HIS A 104 15.75 3.64 -23.21
C HIS A 104 14.67 3.27 -24.22
N ALA A 105 13.70 2.44 -23.82
CA ALA A 105 12.70 1.88 -24.75
C ALA A 105 11.41 1.43 -24.05
N VAL A 106 10.26 1.64 -24.72
CA VAL A 106 8.95 1.12 -24.29
C VAL A 106 8.28 0.26 -25.36
N THR A 107 8.09 -0.99 -24.97
CA THR A 107 7.23 -2.08 -25.45
C THR A 107 5.73 -1.98 -25.14
N VAL A 108 4.78 -2.08 -26.08
CA VAL A 108 3.42 -2.58 -25.77
C VAL A 108 3.08 -3.73 -26.72
N ASP A 109 2.77 -4.90 -26.16
CA ASP A 109 2.56 -6.18 -26.87
C ASP A 109 3.69 -6.48 -27.89
N GLY A 110 4.93 -6.25 -27.45
CA GLY A 110 6.15 -6.42 -28.24
C GLY A 110 6.39 -5.38 -29.33
N ARG A 111 5.50 -4.39 -29.52
CA ARG A 111 5.65 -3.31 -30.51
C ARG A 111 6.10 -2.00 -29.85
N PRO A 112 7.00 -1.22 -30.46
CA PRO A 112 7.37 0.09 -29.95
C PRO A 112 6.14 0.99 -29.73
N ALA A 113 6.07 1.61 -28.55
CA ALA A 113 5.09 2.65 -28.22
C ALA A 113 5.72 4.04 -28.36
N ARG A 114 4.89 5.08 -28.53
CA ARG A 114 5.35 6.46 -28.39
C ARG A 114 5.28 6.88 -26.92
N THR A 115 6.31 7.54 -26.43
CA THR A 115 6.44 7.93 -25.01
C THR A 115 6.61 9.43 -24.85
N ARG A 116 6.09 9.99 -23.76
CA ARG A 116 6.43 11.33 -23.26
C ARG A 116 6.70 11.27 -21.76
N ARG A 117 7.65 12.06 -21.29
CA ARG A 117 7.88 12.34 -19.86
C ARG A 117 7.17 13.63 -19.48
N ASP A 118 6.55 13.69 -18.31
CA ASP A 118 5.77 14.86 -17.89
C ASP A 118 5.71 14.98 -16.35
N GLY A 119 6.75 15.56 -15.76
CA GLY A 119 7.07 15.32 -14.35
C GLY A 119 7.49 13.86 -14.18
N ASP A 120 6.98 13.20 -13.15
CA ASP A 120 7.22 11.78 -12.90
C ASP A 120 6.37 10.85 -13.80
N GLU A 121 5.53 11.37 -14.70
CA GLU A 121 4.76 10.51 -15.59
C GLU A 121 5.57 9.92 -16.76
N LEU A 122 5.35 8.65 -17.04
CA LEU A 122 5.69 7.98 -18.30
C LEU A 122 4.41 7.76 -19.12
N VAL A 123 4.05 8.78 -19.90
CA VAL A 123 2.90 8.74 -20.82
C VAL A 123 3.18 7.77 -21.96
N VAL A 124 2.44 6.65 -22.06
CA VAL A 124 2.61 5.60 -23.08
C VAL A 124 1.43 5.58 -24.06
N THR A 125 1.72 5.86 -25.33
CA THR A 125 0.77 5.74 -26.45
C THR A 125 1.09 4.49 -27.28
N PRO A 126 0.30 3.39 -27.16
CA PRO A 126 0.55 2.16 -27.90
C PRO A 126 0.33 2.32 -29.41
N ALA A 127 0.95 1.43 -30.21
CA ALA A 127 0.87 1.46 -31.68
C ALA A 127 -0.56 1.17 -32.23
N ARG A 128 -1.43 0.59 -31.41
CA ARG A 128 -2.88 0.43 -31.64
C ARG A 128 -3.59 0.63 -30.29
N PRO A 129 -4.82 1.18 -30.26
CA PRO A 129 -5.58 1.27 -29.02
C PRO A 129 -5.86 -0.11 -28.41
N LEU A 130 -5.86 -0.19 -27.08
CA LEU A 130 -6.09 -1.42 -26.33
C LEU A 130 -7.60 -1.56 -26.04
N PRO A 131 -8.27 -2.66 -26.45
CA PRO A 131 -9.69 -2.86 -26.16
C PRO A 131 -9.99 -3.04 -24.67
N ARG A 132 -11.17 -2.60 -24.21
CA ARG A 132 -11.65 -2.89 -22.85
C ARG A 132 -11.67 -4.41 -22.62
N GLY A 133 -11.11 -4.84 -21.49
CA GLY A 133 -10.97 -6.25 -21.10
C GLY A 133 -9.77 -6.96 -21.73
N ALA A 134 -9.02 -6.32 -22.65
CA ALA A 134 -7.80 -6.90 -23.19
C ALA A 134 -6.71 -6.99 -22.12
N VAL A 135 -6.03 -8.13 -22.07
CA VAL A 135 -4.74 -8.27 -21.39
C VAL A 135 -3.67 -7.72 -22.33
N PHE A 136 -2.78 -6.89 -21.80
CA PHE A 136 -1.66 -6.31 -22.55
C PHE A 136 -0.38 -6.33 -21.71
N THR A 137 0.76 -6.30 -22.38
CA THR A 137 2.07 -6.34 -21.74
C THR A 137 2.88 -5.10 -22.12
N VAL A 138 3.29 -4.33 -21.11
CA VAL A 138 4.18 -3.17 -21.24
C VAL A 138 5.58 -3.59 -20.82
N ARG A 139 6.60 -3.38 -21.65
CA ARG A 139 8.00 -3.55 -21.23
C ARG A 139 8.76 -2.24 -21.32
N VAL A 140 9.26 -1.76 -20.20
CA VAL A 140 10.12 -0.56 -20.11
C VAL A 140 11.54 -1.01 -19.82
N ALA A 141 12.50 -0.53 -20.61
CA ALA A 141 13.94 -0.70 -20.37
C ALA A 141 14.58 0.67 -20.10
N TYR A 142 15.47 0.73 -19.11
CA TYR A 142 16.04 1.96 -18.57
C TYR A 142 17.38 1.71 -17.86
N THR A 143 18.23 2.73 -17.74
CA THR A 143 19.27 2.73 -16.72
C THR A 143 18.66 3.25 -15.42
N ALA A 144 18.73 2.42 -14.37
CA ALA A 144 18.39 2.81 -13.01
C ALA A 144 19.50 3.68 -12.40
N ASP A 145 19.14 4.73 -11.67
CA ASP A 145 20.08 5.65 -11.01
C ASP A 145 19.95 5.59 -9.47
N PRO A 146 20.70 4.70 -8.79
CA PRO A 146 20.65 4.54 -7.34
C PRO A 146 21.38 5.64 -6.57
N ALA A 147 21.83 6.72 -7.23
CA ALA A 147 22.20 7.95 -6.54
C ALA A 147 20.96 8.78 -6.15
N GLN A 148 19.80 8.54 -6.77
CA GLN A 148 18.59 9.32 -6.56
C GLN A 148 17.82 8.90 -5.31
N ARG A 149 17.48 9.91 -4.51
CA ARG A 149 16.58 9.88 -3.36
C ARG A 149 15.73 11.14 -3.37
N ARG A 150 14.65 11.13 -2.60
CA ARG A 150 13.84 12.30 -2.28
C ARG A 150 13.85 12.55 -0.78
N HIS A 151 13.62 13.80 -0.41
CA HIS A 151 13.63 14.28 0.97
C HIS A 151 12.22 14.69 1.43
N ARG A 152 11.84 14.30 2.65
CA ARG A 152 10.65 14.78 3.37
C ARG A 152 11.05 15.42 4.69
N ARG A 153 10.19 16.32 5.19
CA ARG A 153 10.38 17.03 6.47
C ARG A 153 9.58 16.40 7.62
N ASP A 154 9.15 15.15 7.44
CA ASP A 154 8.44 14.30 8.40
C ASP A 154 9.20 12.97 8.58
N ALA A 155 8.65 12.01 9.33
CA ALA A 155 9.42 10.89 9.90
C ALA A 155 10.21 10.05 8.87
N ILE A 156 9.74 9.98 7.63
CA ILE A 156 10.36 9.23 6.52
C ILE A 156 11.73 9.77 6.11
N GLY A 157 11.99 11.07 6.24
CA GLY A 157 13.28 11.67 5.86
C GLY A 157 13.68 11.42 4.39
N GLU A 158 14.75 10.64 4.18
CA GLU A 158 15.26 10.28 2.85
C GLU A 158 14.68 8.94 2.37
N TYR A 159 14.09 8.91 1.17
CA TYR A 159 13.46 7.70 0.59
C TYR A 159 13.87 7.46 -0.87
N GLY A 160 13.73 6.20 -1.32
CA GLY A 160 14.21 5.70 -2.62
C GLY A 160 15.30 4.62 -2.47
N TRP A 161 16.44 4.80 -3.13
CA TRP A 161 17.61 3.92 -3.03
C TRP A 161 18.52 4.33 -1.87
N VAL A 162 18.61 3.50 -0.82
CA VAL A 162 19.46 3.78 0.35
C VAL A 162 20.71 2.89 0.33
N PRO A 163 21.93 3.46 0.28
CA PRO A 163 23.17 2.68 0.27
C PRO A 163 23.46 2.07 1.66
N THR A 164 24.10 0.90 1.65
CA THR A 164 24.77 0.27 2.81
C THR A 164 26.27 0.19 2.52
N PRO A 165 27.15 -0.09 3.51
CA PRO A 165 28.61 -0.12 3.31
C PRO A 165 29.12 -1.02 2.19
N ASP A 166 28.37 -2.06 1.79
CA ASP A 166 28.71 -2.96 0.70
C ASP A 166 27.61 -3.13 -0.37
N GLY A 167 26.53 -2.36 -0.26
CA GLY A 167 25.25 -2.76 -0.83
C GLY A 167 24.21 -1.65 -0.95
N THR A 168 22.95 -2.04 -1.00
CA THR A 168 21.80 -1.13 -1.14
C THR A 168 20.54 -1.80 -0.60
N VAL A 169 19.66 -1.03 0.05
CA VAL A 169 18.32 -1.42 0.47
C VAL A 169 17.28 -0.49 -0.16
N LEU A 170 16.07 -0.99 -0.41
CA LEU A 170 14.94 -0.17 -0.85
C LEU A 170 14.16 0.36 0.34
N TYR A 171 13.80 1.65 0.24
CA TYR A 171 13.00 2.36 1.23
C TYR A 171 11.95 3.20 0.46
N PRO A 172 10.86 2.59 -0.05
CA PRO A 172 10.06 3.20 -1.11
C PRO A 172 8.82 3.98 -0.65
N GLN A 173 8.54 4.09 0.65
CA GLN A 173 7.39 4.86 1.14
C GLN A 173 7.67 6.37 1.13
N PRO A 174 6.68 7.25 0.83
CA PRO A 174 5.33 6.96 0.35
C PRO A 174 5.25 6.60 -1.14
N ASP A 175 6.01 7.29 -2.00
CA ASP A 175 5.93 7.21 -3.46
C ASP A 175 7.31 7.09 -4.12
N GLY A 176 8.24 6.43 -3.42
CA GLY A 176 9.61 6.23 -3.85
C GLY A 176 9.79 5.08 -4.85
N ALA A 177 8.81 4.19 -5.02
CA ALA A 177 8.93 3.05 -5.93
C ALA A 177 9.08 3.50 -7.38
N LYS A 178 8.48 4.62 -7.76
CA LYS A 178 8.65 5.24 -9.08
C LYS A 178 10.09 5.69 -9.38
N MET A 179 10.93 5.94 -8.38
CA MET A 179 12.39 6.16 -8.54
C MET A 179 13.18 4.85 -8.77
N ILE A 180 12.53 3.69 -8.60
CA ILE A 180 13.17 2.37 -8.63
C ILE A 180 12.70 1.60 -9.87
N PHE A 181 11.40 1.64 -10.19
CA PHE A 181 10.80 1.06 -11.39
C PHE A 181 9.50 1.76 -11.81
N PRO A 182 9.14 1.75 -13.12
CA PRO A 182 7.83 2.22 -13.59
C PRO A 182 6.67 1.42 -12.96
N ALA A 183 5.72 2.10 -12.32
CA ALA A 183 4.71 1.51 -11.45
C ALA A 183 3.32 2.18 -11.57
N ASP A 184 2.34 1.58 -10.89
CA ASP A 184 1.20 2.26 -10.29
C ASP A 184 1.55 2.51 -8.81
N ASP A 185 2.08 3.68 -8.46
CA ASP A 185 2.75 3.91 -7.17
C ASP A 185 1.81 4.49 -6.10
N HIS A 186 0.78 3.73 -5.74
CA HIS A 186 -0.22 4.15 -4.75
C HIS A 186 -0.68 2.96 -3.88
N PRO A 187 -0.82 3.10 -2.54
CA PRO A 187 -1.07 1.98 -1.62
C PRO A 187 -2.32 1.15 -1.93
N SER A 188 -3.36 1.76 -2.52
CA SER A 188 -4.57 1.02 -2.90
C SER A 188 -4.40 0.11 -4.13
N LEU A 189 -3.32 0.27 -4.90
CA LEU A 189 -3.01 -0.44 -6.14
C LEU A 189 -1.92 -1.49 -5.87
N ARG A 190 -2.24 -2.77 -6.07
CA ARG A 190 -1.38 -3.89 -5.71
C ARG A 190 -1.36 -4.96 -6.78
N ALA A 191 -0.18 -5.54 -7.02
CA ALA A 191 -0.01 -6.70 -7.89
C ALA A 191 1.12 -7.60 -7.38
N PRO A 192 1.15 -8.90 -7.73
CA PRO A 192 2.30 -9.76 -7.50
C PRO A 192 3.53 -9.31 -8.29
N PHE A 193 4.72 -9.66 -7.79
CA PHE A 193 6.02 -9.34 -8.38
C PHE A 193 6.80 -10.63 -8.68
N THR A 194 7.47 -10.67 -9.84
CA THR A 194 8.74 -11.40 -9.97
C THR A 194 9.89 -10.41 -9.83
N PHE A 195 10.89 -10.74 -9.03
CA PHE A 195 12.15 -10.00 -8.98
C PHE A 195 13.25 -10.87 -9.61
N ARG A 196 14.12 -10.27 -10.45
CA ARG A 196 15.30 -10.92 -11.07
C ARG A 196 16.52 -10.03 -10.87
N ILE A 197 17.19 -10.22 -9.75
CA ILE A 197 18.28 -9.35 -9.30
C ILE A 197 19.60 -10.03 -9.60
N THR A 198 20.46 -9.39 -10.39
CA THR A 198 21.78 -9.92 -10.77
C THR A 198 22.88 -9.17 -10.04
N THR A 199 23.69 -9.89 -9.26
CA THR A 199 24.72 -9.35 -8.37
C THR A 199 26.13 -9.80 -8.76
N PRO A 200 27.18 -9.15 -8.22
CA PRO A 200 28.49 -9.77 -8.03
C PRO A 200 28.42 -11.15 -7.36
N ALA A 201 29.48 -11.96 -7.51
CA ALA A 201 29.50 -13.35 -7.07
C ALA A 201 29.51 -13.54 -5.54
N ASP A 202 30.07 -12.56 -4.84
CA ASP A 202 30.28 -12.47 -3.40
C ASP A 202 29.12 -11.79 -2.64
N LEU A 203 28.15 -11.22 -3.36
CA LEU A 203 26.98 -10.58 -2.77
C LEU A 203 25.70 -11.42 -2.94
N SER A 204 24.85 -11.35 -1.92
CA SER A 204 23.48 -11.86 -1.98
C SER A 204 22.50 -10.77 -2.42
N ALA A 205 21.38 -11.19 -2.99
CA ALA A 205 20.20 -10.35 -3.15
C ALA A 205 19.00 -11.03 -2.49
N VAL A 206 18.14 -10.23 -1.87
CA VAL A 206 16.84 -10.64 -1.34
C VAL A 206 15.75 -9.71 -1.86
N ALA A 207 14.52 -10.21 -1.91
CA ALA A 207 13.31 -9.43 -2.12
C ALA A 207 12.15 -9.99 -1.27
N ASN A 208 10.99 -9.34 -1.29
CA ASN A 208 9.75 -9.89 -0.72
C ASN A 208 9.48 -11.32 -1.26
N GLY A 209 8.82 -12.15 -0.46
CA GLY A 209 8.43 -13.49 -0.91
C GLY A 209 9.56 -14.53 -0.96
N ARG A 210 9.39 -15.52 -1.85
CA ARG A 210 10.19 -16.75 -1.90
C ARG A 210 11.24 -16.70 -3.01
N LEU A 211 12.48 -17.11 -2.66
CA LEU A 211 13.51 -17.42 -3.63
C LEU A 211 13.08 -18.65 -4.46
N VAL A 212 12.96 -18.50 -5.78
CA VAL A 212 12.54 -19.55 -6.71
C VAL A 212 13.65 -20.06 -7.63
N GLU A 213 14.71 -19.26 -7.84
CA GLU A 213 15.89 -19.63 -8.65
C GLU A 213 17.13 -18.90 -8.12
N ARG A 214 18.28 -19.58 -8.08
CA ARG A 214 19.60 -18.94 -7.98
C ARG A 214 20.49 -19.48 -9.11
N ALA A 215 20.78 -18.65 -10.10
CA ALA A 215 21.42 -19.07 -11.36
C ALA A 215 22.71 -18.28 -11.63
N ARG A 216 23.83 -18.98 -11.84
CA ARG A 216 25.08 -18.37 -12.32
C ARG A 216 24.88 -17.75 -13.70
N GLN A 217 25.49 -16.59 -13.91
CA GLN A 217 25.47 -15.80 -15.15
C GLN A 217 26.89 -15.67 -15.73
N PRO A 218 27.05 -15.25 -17.00
CA PRO A 218 28.35 -14.87 -17.55
C PRO A 218 29.09 -13.83 -16.70
N GLY A 219 30.42 -13.82 -16.77
CA GLY A 219 31.25 -12.94 -15.95
C GLY A 219 31.26 -13.26 -14.44
N GLY A 220 30.81 -14.46 -14.06
CA GLY A 220 30.80 -14.93 -12.66
C GLY A 220 29.64 -14.40 -11.81
N ARG A 221 28.79 -13.52 -12.36
CA ARG A 221 27.66 -12.90 -11.68
C ARG A 221 26.60 -13.94 -11.28
N VAL A 222 25.73 -13.60 -10.31
CA VAL A 222 24.66 -14.49 -9.83
C VAL A 222 23.32 -13.78 -9.99
N ARG A 223 22.35 -14.43 -10.64
CA ARG A 223 20.96 -13.98 -10.66
C ARG A 223 20.15 -14.71 -9.60
N TRP A 224 19.42 -13.93 -8.81
CA TRP A 224 18.46 -14.38 -7.81
C TRP A 224 17.07 -14.05 -8.33
N THR A 225 16.19 -15.04 -8.43
CA THR A 225 14.80 -14.84 -8.83
C THR A 225 13.88 -15.08 -7.64
N TYR A 226 13.09 -14.08 -7.27
CA TYR A 226 12.08 -14.15 -6.21
C TYR A 226 10.67 -14.04 -6.82
N ASP A 227 9.70 -14.71 -6.20
CA ASP A 227 8.27 -14.56 -6.43
C ASP A 227 7.63 -14.03 -5.15
N SER A 228 6.84 -12.95 -5.23
CA SER A 228 6.21 -12.33 -4.05
C SER A 228 5.18 -13.22 -3.35
N GLU A 229 4.70 -14.27 -4.02
CA GLU A 229 3.63 -15.20 -3.64
C GLU A 229 2.22 -14.58 -3.49
N GLU A 230 2.16 -13.31 -3.07
CA GLU A 230 0.96 -12.50 -2.87
C GLU A 230 1.13 -11.09 -3.52
N PRO A 231 0.03 -10.32 -3.72
CA PRO A 231 0.12 -8.95 -4.24
C PRO A 231 0.74 -7.98 -3.22
N ILE A 232 1.56 -7.04 -3.70
CA ILE A 232 2.24 -6.01 -2.89
C ILE A 232 1.92 -4.63 -3.49
N ALA A 233 1.89 -3.56 -2.66
CA ALA A 233 1.83 -2.17 -3.13
C ALA A 233 3.25 -1.69 -3.51
N ALA A 234 3.40 -0.84 -4.53
CA ALA A 234 4.75 -0.47 -4.97
C ALA A 234 5.62 0.14 -3.84
N GLN A 235 5.01 0.96 -2.97
CA GLN A 235 5.64 1.53 -1.76
C GLN A 235 6.20 0.47 -0.77
N LEU A 236 5.63 -0.74 -0.74
CA LEU A 236 5.98 -1.85 0.17
C LEU A 236 7.03 -2.83 -0.40
N VAL A 237 7.58 -2.54 -1.58
CA VAL A 237 8.54 -3.43 -2.24
C VAL A 237 9.91 -3.36 -1.56
N GLN A 238 10.35 -4.50 -1.01
CA GLN A 238 11.68 -4.67 -0.48
C GLN A 238 12.59 -5.36 -1.50
N VAL A 239 13.76 -4.78 -1.73
CA VAL A 239 14.91 -5.43 -2.36
C VAL A 239 16.17 -4.96 -1.63
N ALA A 240 17.00 -5.90 -1.19
CA ALA A 240 18.29 -5.57 -0.60
C ALA A 240 19.41 -6.42 -1.21
N ILE A 241 20.58 -5.82 -1.35
CA ILE A 241 21.79 -6.40 -1.96
C ILE A 241 22.97 -6.10 -1.04
N GLY A 242 23.81 -7.10 -0.75
CA GLY A 242 24.94 -7.01 0.18
C GLY A 242 25.42 -8.38 0.67
N ARG A 243 26.36 -8.42 1.63
CA ARG A 243 26.77 -9.65 2.32
C ARG A 243 25.85 -9.93 3.51
N PHE A 244 24.83 -10.73 3.25
CA PHE A 244 23.85 -11.16 4.25
C PHE A 244 24.02 -12.62 4.64
N THR A 245 23.97 -12.87 5.94
CA THR A 245 23.56 -14.16 6.49
C THR A 245 22.03 -14.21 6.52
N PHE A 246 21.47 -15.32 6.04
CA PHE A 246 20.06 -15.63 6.22
C PHE A 246 19.88 -16.44 7.50
N ALA A 247 19.02 -15.98 8.41
CA ALA A 247 18.65 -16.73 9.61
C ALA A 247 17.20 -17.21 9.46
N ASP A 248 17.07 -18.41 8.91
CA ASP A 248 15.77 -19.09 8.79
C ASP A 248 15.27 -19.58 10.16
N GLY A 249 13.95 -19.51 10.35
CA GLY A 249 13.22 -19.93 11.54
C GLY A 249 11.78 -20.32 11.22
N THR A 250 10.98 -20.58 12.25
CA THR A 250 9.58 -21.01 12.08
C THR A 250 8.70 -20.35 13.11
N GLY A 251 7.69 -19.61 12.64
CA GLY A 251 6.66 -18.98 13.45
C GLY A 251 5.47 -19.90 13.75
N PRO A 252 4.37 -19.33 14.27
CA PRO A 252 3.11 -20.05 14.49
C PRO A 252 2.66 -20.86 13.27
N HIS A 253 2.00 -21.99 13.53
CA HIS A 253 1.41 -22.87 12.51
C HIS A 253 2.36 -23.37 11.41
N GLY A 254 3.69 -23.25 11.59
CA GLY A 254 4.69 -23.63 10.60
C GLY A 254 5.04 -22.52 9.60
N LEU A 255 4.67 -21.26 9.88
CA LEU A 255 4.99 -20.10 9.05
C LEU A 255 6.53 -19.96 8.88
N PRO A 256 7.07 -19.95 7.65
CA PRO A 256 8.49 -19.68 7.43
C PRO A 256 8.85 -18.25 7.86
N VAL A 257 9.82 -18.14 8.77
CA VAL A 257 10.45 -16.86 9.15
C VAL A 257 11.86 -16.84 8.56
N ARG A 258 12.31 -15.73 7.97
CA ARG A 258 13.66 -15.60 7.42
C ARG A 258 14.20 -14.18 7.64
N ASP A 259 15.02 -14.02 8.68
CA ASP A 259 15.75 -12.76 8.86
C ASP A 259 16.88 -12.66 7.82
N VAL A 260 17.19 -11.43 7.45
CA VAL A 260 18.29 -11.09 6.54
C VAL A 260 19.20 -10.12 7.28
N VAL A 261 20.40 -10.56 7.63
CA VAL A 261 21.27 -9.84 8.56
C VAL A 261 22.66 -9.66 7.95
N PRO A 262 23.21 -8.43 7.86
CA PRO A 262 24.60 -8.18 7.48
C PRO A 262 25.56 -9.00 8.35
N GLU A 263 26.61 -9.56 7.75
CA GLU A 263 27.52 -10.53 8.42
C GLU A 263 28.08 -10.03 9.77
N GLY A 264 28.36 -8.73 9.90
CA GLY A 264 28.85 -8.12 11.14
C GLY A 264 27.80 -7.94 12.26
N LEU A 265 26.51 -8.06 11.96
CA LEU A 265 25.40 -7.79 12.88
C LEU A 265 24.65 -9.06 13.34
N VAL A 266 25.03 -10.23 12.84
CA VAL A 266 24.31 -11.52 13.04
C VAL A 266 24.09 -11.87 14.50
N ASP A 267 25.13 -11.74 15.33
CA ASP A 267 25.07 -12.07 16.76
C ASP A 267 24.65 -10.90 17.63
N ALA A 268 25.03 -9.66 17.28
CA ALA A 268 24.64 -8.46 18.04
C ALA A 268 23.12 -8.25 18.05
N THR A 269 22.44 -8.50 16.91
CA THR A 269 20.98 -8.40 16.79
C THR A 269 20.23 -9.67 17.20
N ARG A 270 20.94 -10.75 17.55
CA ARG A 270 20.37 -12.10 17.71
C ARG A 270 19.27 -12.15 18.78
N GLU A 271 19.45 -11.49 19.92
CA GLU A 271 18.47 -11.56 21.01
C GLU A 271 17.11 -11.05 20.54
N HIS A 272 17.07 -9.87 19.91
CA HIS A 272 15.82 -9.17 19.62
C HIS A 272 15.07 -9.82 18.45
N ARG A 273 15.72 -10.02 17.30
CA ARG A 273 15.06 -10.61 16.11
C ARG A 273 14.59 -12.05 16.33
N SER A 274 15.24 -12.82 17.22
CA SER A 274 14.84 -14.21 17.49
C SER A 274 13.49 -14.37 18.19
N ARG A 275 12.92 -13.27 18.69
CA ARG A 275 11.58 -13.20 19.31
C ARG A 275 10.43 -13.05 18.29
N THR A 276 10.75 -12.83 17.01
CA THR A 276 9.74 -12.68 15.93
C THR A 276 8.63 -13.75 15.93
N PRO A 277 8.90 -15.05 16.20
CA PRO A 277 7.85 -16.07 16.37
C PRO A 277 6.85 -15.80 17.51
N ASP A 278 7.30 -15.22 18.62
CA ASP A 278 6.47 -14.90 19.79
C ASP A 278 5.64 -13.62 19.54
N HIS A 279 6.23 -12.63 18.86
CA HIS A 279 5.52 -11.43 18.40
C HIS A 279 4.40 -11.79 17.42
N LEU A 280 4.66 -12.71 16.47
CA LEU A 280 3.66 -13.31 15.59
C LEU A 280 2.53 -13.99 16.38
N ALA A 281 2.87 -14.83 17.36
CA ALA A 281 1.90 -15.54 18.19
C ALA A 281 1.01 -14.57 19.01
N TRP A 282 1.58 -13.48 19.53
CA TRP A 282 0.88 -12.47 20.32
C TRP A 282 -0.08 -11.61 19.48
N LEU A 283 0.28 -11.30 18.23
CA LEU A 283 -0.58 -10.59 17.28
C LEU A 283 -1.69 -11.48 16.70
N GLU A 284 -1.41 -12.76 16.39
CA GLU A 284 -2.46 -13.69 15.92
C GLU A 284 -3.57 -13.91 16.96
N GLN A 285 -3.22 -13.89 18.26
CA GLN A 285 -4.21 -13.92 19.35
C GLN A 285 -5.17 -12.74 19.30
N ARG A 286 -4.70 -11.54 18.91
CA ARG A 286 -5.48 -10.30 18.86
C ARG A 286 -6.19 -10.11 17.52
N LEU A 287 -5.43 -10.02 16.43
CA LEU A 287 -5.93 -9.70 15.09
C LEU A 287 -6.47 -10.91 14.32
N GLY A 288 -6.03 -12.12 14.67
CA GLY A 288 -6.34 -13.35 13.95
C GLY A 288 -5.22 -13.77 13.00
N PRO A 289 -5.39 -14.87 12.24
CA PRO A 289 -4.31 -15.54 11.52
C PRO A 289 -3.50 -14.62 10.59
N TYR A 290 -2.19 -14.79 10.58
CA TYR A 290 -1.24 -13.98 9.83
C TYR A 290 -1.63 -13.92 8.33
N PRO A 291 -1.57 -12.72 7.69
CA PRO A 291 -2.19 -12.53 6.39
C PRO A 291 -1.38 -13.08 5.19
N PHE A 292 -0.08 -13.36 5.36
CA PHE A 292 0.83 -13.75 4.27
C PHE A 292 1.49 -15.12 4.49
N ARG A 293 2.25 -15.60 3.50
CA ARG A 293 2.88 -16.94 3.51
C ARG A 293 4.23 -17.07 4.20
N ARG A 294 4.83 -15.95 4.62
CA ARG A 294 6.12 -15.87 5.30
C ARG A 294 6.29 -14.52 5.97
N TYR A 295 7.23 -14.43 6.92
CA TYR A 295 7.70 -13.17 7.48
C TYR A 295 9.23 -13.21 7.70
N GLY A 296 9.79 -12.18 8.29
CA GLY A 296 11.20 -12.04 8.67
C GLY A 296 11.59 -10.57 8.70
N VAL A 297 12.74 -10.25 9.30
CA VAL A 297 13.23 -8.87 9.34
C VAL A 297 14.54 -8.70 8.56
N LEU A 298 14.63 -7.61 7.81
CA LEU A 298 15.85 -7.15 7.17
C LEU A 298 16.53 -6.13 8.10
N VAL A 299 17.75 -6.44 8.53
CA VAL A 299 18.57 -5.50 9.32
C VAL A 299 19.32 -4.59 8.35
N ALA A 300 18.96 -3.31 8.31
CA ALA A 300 19.64 -2.33 7.49
C ALA A 300 20.86 -1.74 8.22
N ASP A 301 22.07 -2.13 7.78
CA ASP A 301 23.32 -1.49 8.20
C ASP A 301 23.49 -0.14 7.47
N THR A 302 22.66 0.83 7.85
CA THR A 302 22.67 2.21 7.37
C THR A 302 21.78 3.07 8.29
N ASP A 303 21.90 4.39 8.18
CA ASP A 303 21.24 5.34 9.07
C ASP A 303 19.81 5.64 8.56
N LEU A 304 18.90 4.67 8.72
CA LEU A 304 17.46 4.87 8.46
C LEU A 304 16.79 5.66 9.60
N PRO A 305 15.92 6.65 9.32
CA PRO A 305 15.31 7.48 10.36
C PRO A 305 14.20 6.77 11.15
N VAL A 306 13.47 5.86 10.51
CA VAL A 306 12.48 4.95 11.11
C VAL A 306 12.55 3.59 10.39
N ALA A 307 11.94 2.56 10.99
CA ALA A 307 11.69 1.29 10.32
C ALA A 307 10.61 1.43 9.22
N LEU A 308 10.40 0.38 8.43
CA LEU A 308 9.40 0.36 7.36
C LEU A 308 8.84 -1.05 7.12
N GLU A 309 7.54 -1.14 6.86
CA GLU A 309 6.75 -2.36 7.03
C GLU A 309 6.87 -3.39 5.88
N THR A 310 7.86 -3.20 5.00
CA THR A 310 7.87 -3.72 3.62
C THR A 310 7.48 -5.20 3.49
N GLN A 311 6.28 -5.42 2.94
CA GLN A 311 5.48 -6.64 3.04
C GLN A 311 6.25 -7.98 3.03
N SER A 312 6.03 -8.80 4.05
CA SER A 312 6.67 -10.10 4.33
C SER A 312 8.18 -10.07 4.64
N LEU A 313 8.81 -8.90 4.66
CA LEU A 313 10.22 -8.68 5.00
C LEU A 313 10.45 -7.22 5.46
N SER A 314 9.94 -6.86 6.65
CA SER A 314 10.04 -5.49 7.16
C SER A 314 11.51 -5.09 7.39
N VAL A 315 11.84 -3.83 7.14
CA VAL A 315 13.21 -3.31 7.26
C VAL A 315 13.37 -2.49 8.53
N LEU A 316 14.36 -2.86 9.34
CA LEU A 316 14.66 -2.28 10.65
C LEU A 316 16.01 -1.56 10.57
N PRO A 317 16.15 -0.32 11.09
CA PRO A 317 17.46 0.28 11.29
C PRO A 317 18.30 -0.62 12.20
N ARG A 318 19.61 -0.79 11.93
CA ARG A 318 20.49 -1.57 12.81
C ARG A 318 20.40 -1.11 14.27
N ASP A 319 20.28 0.21 14.50
CA ASP A 319 20.39 0.83 15.82
C ASP A 319 19.16 0.50 16.69
N SER A 320 17.96 0.36 16.08
CA SER A 320 16.77 -0.17 16.76
C SER A 320 16.99 -1.57 17.35
N LEU A 321 17.76 -2.41 16.64
CA LEU A 321 18.09 -3.79 17.06
C LEU A 321 19.39 -3.90 17.87
N LEU A 322 20.05 -2.77 18.14
CA LEU A 322 21.19 -2.64 19.06
C LEU A 322 20.82 -1.88 20.35
N ALA A 323 19.61 -1.30 20.41
CA ALA A 323 19.02 -0.72 21.60
C ALA A 323 18.64 -1.78 22.65
N ASP A 324 18.13 -1.34 23.80
CA ASP A 324 17.55 -2.27 24.77
C ASP A 324 16.29 -2.96 24.23
N ARG A 325 15.94 -4.09 24.85
CA ARG A 325 14.81 -4.93 24.44
C ARG A 325 13.49 -4.18 24.29
N VAL A 326 13.17 -3.21 25.15
CA VAL A 326 11.87 -2.53 25.10
C VAL A 326 11.80 -1.60 23.89
N HIS A 327 12.91 -0.97 23.49
CA HIS A 327 12.95 -0.21 22.23
C HIS A 327 12.92 -1.16 21.01
N ALA A 328 13.73 -2.21 21.00
CA ALA A 328 13.77 -3.15 19.89
C ALA A 328 12.46 -3.90 19.66
N GLU A 329 11.78 -4.36 20.72
CA GLU A 329 10.48 -5.04 20.61
C GLU A 329 9.33 -4.09 20.25
N ARG A 330 9.47 -2.77 20.42
CA ARG A 330 8.47 -1.81 19.93
C ARG A 330 8.49 -1.77 18.41
N ASP A 331 9.63 -1.46 17.80
CA ASP A 331 9.75 -1.42 16.33
C ASP A 331 9.38 -2.79 15.70
N LEU A 332 9.90 -3.90 16.25
CA LEU A 332 9.57 -5.26 15.78
C LEU A 332 8.06 -5.58 15.80
N VAL A 333 7.30 -5.07 16.78
CA VAL A 333 5.85 -5.29 16.88
C VAL A 333 5.06 -4.28 16.04
N HIS A 334 5.51 -3.03 15.90
CA HIS A 334 4.91 -2.03 15.00
C HIS A 334 4.97 -2.51 13.54
N GLU A 335 6.17 -2.87 13.06
CA GLU A 335 6.40 -3.36 11.69
C GLU A 335 5.68 -4.68 11.37
N LEU A 336 5.45 -5.51 12.40
CA LEU A 336 4.73 -6.77 12.25
C LEU A 336 3.20 -6.57 12.31
N ALA A 337 2.70 -5.62 13.11
CA ALA A 337 1.28 -5.29 13.14
C ALA A 337 0.80 -4.73 11.78
N HIS A 338 1.64 -3.94 11.11
CA HIS A 338 1.38 -3.43 9.77
C HIS A 338 1.07 -4.50 8.71
N GLN A 339 1.59 -5.72 8.88
CA GLN A 339 1.29 -6.84 7.98
C GLN A 339 -0.23 -7.09 7.89
N TRP A 340 -0.98 -6.85 8.97
CA TRP A 340 -2.45 -6.82 8.97
C TRP A 340 -3.01 -5.46 8.52
N THR A 341 -2.50 -4.35 9.07
CA THR A 341 -3.03 -2.98 8.90
C THR A 341 -2.01 -2.06 8.24
N GLY A 342 -2.10 -1.90 6.91
CA GLY A 342 -1.08 -1.29 6.06
C GLY A 342 -0.87 -2.13 4.81
N ASP A 343 -0.41 -3.37 5.00
CA ASP A 343 -0.11 -4.28 3.90
C ASP A 343 -1.36 -5.05 3.42
N SER A 344 -1.99 -5.80 4.32
CA SER A 344 -3.09 -6.70 3.99
C SER A 344 -4.39 -5.90 3.78
N VAL A 345 -4.78 -5.12 4.79
CA VAL A 345 -5.75 -4.04 4.64
C VAL A 345 -4.98 -2.79 4.25
N ALA A 346 -4.96 -2.49 2.95
CA ALA A 346 -4.27 -1.32 2.43
C ALA A 346 -5.12 -0.06 2.59
N VAL A 347 -4.48 1.09 2.82
CA VAL A 347 -5.18 2.37 2.86
C VAL A 347 -5.68 2.75 1.45
N ARG A 348 -6.93 3.17 1.35
CA ARG A 348 -7.59 3.49 0.07
C ARG A 348 -7.08 4.79 -0.58
N ARG A 349 -6.41 5.64 0.22
CA ARG A 349 -5.85 6.97 -0.08
C ARG A 349 -5.01 7.41 1.12
N TRP A 350 -4.07 8.33 0.95
CA TRP A 350 -3.12 8.74 2.00
C TRP A 350 -3.77 9.49 3.18
N SER A 351 -4.91 10.15 3.01
CA SER A 351 -5.66 10.72 4.15
C SER A 351 -6.32 9.67 5.07
N ASP A 352 -6.36 8.40 4.65
CA ASP A 352 -6.79 7.29 5.51
C ASP A 352 -5.58 6.60 6.23
N LEU A 353 -4.36 7.18 6.21
CA LEU A 353 -3.11 6.60 6.78
C LEU A 353 -3.19 6.23 8.26
N TRP A 354 -4.00 6.94 9.07
CA TRP A 354 -4.20 6.62 10.49
C TRP A 354 -4.71 5.19 10.73
N LEU A 355 -5.33 4.55 9.72
CA LEU A 355 -5.75 3.14 9.76
C LEU A 355 -4.58 2.15 9.63
N SER A 356 -3.41 2.60 9.19
CA SER A 356 -2.16 1.84 9.24
C SER A 356 -1.45 2.15 10.56
N GLU A 357 -1.03 3.41 10.71
CA GLU A 357 -0.09 3.85 11.75
C GLU A 357 -0.69 3.87 13.15
N GLY A 358 -1.96 4.26 13.28
CA GLY A 358 -2.65 4.24 14.57
C GLY A 358 -2.87 2.82 15.10
N HIS A 359 -3.11 1.85 14.21
CA HIS A 359 -3.28 0.44 14.59
C HIS A 359 -1.93 -0.18 14.99
N ALA A 360 -0.91 -0.02 14.14
CA ALA A 360 0.43 -0.53 14.44
C ALA A 360 0.97 0.05 15.76
N ARG A 361 0.86 1.36 15.96
CA ARG A 361 1.27 2.03 17.21
C ARG A 361 0.43 1.58 18.40
N PHE A 362 -0.88 1.35 18.24
CA PHE A 362 -1.73 0.82 19.34
C PHE A 362 -1.27 -0.58 19.79
N TYR A 363 -1.00 -1.49 18.85
CA TYR A 363 -0.53 -2.84 19.20
C TYR A 363 0.90 -2.85 19.75
N GLU A 364 1.79 -1.97 19.25
CA GLU A 364 3.09 -1.72 19.86
C GLU A 364 2.96 -1.30 21.33
N ARG A 365 2.19 -0.25 21.63
CA ARG A 365 2.02 0.27 23.00
C ARG A 365 1.40 -0.80 23.91
N LEU A 366 0.42 -1.56 23.42
CA LEU A 366 -0.21 -2.67 24.15
C LEU A 366 0.75 -3.85 24.42
N TYR A 367 1.65 -4.16 23.48
CA TYR A 367 2.72 -5.14 23.72
C TYR A 367 3.71 -4.61 24.75
N SER A 368 4.25 -3.42 24.53
CA SER A 368 5.25 -2.77 25.37
C SER A 368 4.80 -2.68 26.83
N ALA A 369 3.56 -2.21 27.07
CA ALA A 369 2.96 -2.12 28.41
C ALA A 369 2.87 -3.46 29.16
N SER A 370 2.75 -4.59 28.43
CA SER A 370 2.73 -5.94 29.02
C SER A 370 4.12 -6.60 29.11
N HIS A 371 5.14 -6.00 28.51
CA HIS A 371 6.51 -6.52 28.42
C HIS A 371 7.58 -5.60 29.04
N GLY A 372 7.17 -4.68 29.92
CA GLY A 372 8.07 -3.86 30.74
C GLY A 372 8.37 -2.45 30.22
N GLY A 373 7.62 -1.97 29.23
CA GLY A 373 7.56 -0.57 28.86
C GLY A 373 6.55 0.24 29.69
N VAL A 374 6.27 1.46 29.25
CA VAL A 374 5.29 2.37 29.88
C VAL A 374 3.88 1.74 29.85
N PRO A 375 3.09 1.82 30.93
CA PRO A 375 1.70 1.34 30.92
C PRO A 375 0.88 1.99 29.80
N LEU A 376 -0.07 1.24 29.22
CA LEU A 376 -0.85 1.72 28.08
C LEU A 376 -1.66 2.99 28.43
N GLU A 377 -2.26 3.02 29.62
CA GLU A 377 -3.04 4.17 30.11
C GLU A 377 -2.16 5.43 30.21
N ASP A 378 -0.96 5.32 30.77
CA ASP A 378 0.00 6.43 30.85
C ASP A 378 0.39 6.92 29.45
N ALA A 379 0.78 6.02 28.54
CA ALA A 379 1.16 6.38 27.17
C ALA A 379 0.01 7.02 26.37
N MET A 380 -1.24 6.64 26.65
CA MET A 380 -2.42 7.24 26.03
C MET A 380 -2.80 8.59 26.66
N ARG A 381 -2.56 8.79 27.96
CA ARG A 381 -2.70 10.09 28.63
C ARG A 381 -1.66 11.09 28.13
N ASP A 382 -0.40 10.68 28.04
CA ASP A 382 0.69 11.51 27.52
C ASP A 382 0.41 11.96 26.06
N ALA A 383 -0.23 11.09 25.26
CA ALA A 383 -0.71 11.44 23.92
C ALA A 383 -1.92 12.40 23.96
N TYR A 384 -2.86 12.22 24.91
CA TYR A 384 -4.06 13.04 25.05
C TYR A 384 -3.73 14.47 25.51
N GLU A 385 -2.74 14.61 26.39
CA GLU A 385 -2.20 15.91 26.81
C GLU A 385 -1.64 16.71 25.62
N GLN A 386 -0.99 16.04 24.65
CA GLN A 386 -0.37 16.69 23.48
C GLN A 386 -1.29 16.83 22.26
N LEU A 387 -2.42 16.12 22.19
CA LEU A 387 -3.16 15.95 20.93
C LEU A 387 -3.75 17.25 20.37
N ASP A 388 -4.11 18.23 21.20
CA ASP A 388 -4.58 19.54 20.71
C ASP A 388 -3.47 20.34 20.02
N GLN A 389 -2.21 20.22 20.48
CA GLN A 389 -1.05 20.82 19.80
C GLN A 389 -0.82 20.14 18.45
N TRP A 390 -0.78 18.80 18.40
CA TRP A 390 -0.56 18.09 17.14
C TRP A 390 -1.71 18.31 16.12
N ARG A 391 -2.95 18.50 16.59
CA ARG A 391 -4.09 18.91 15.72
C ARG A 391 -3.90 20.30 15.14
N HIS A 392 -3.35 21.24 15.91
CA HIS A 392 -3.06 22.60 15.46
C HIS A 392 -1.93 22.63 14.41
N ASP A 393 -0.83 21.93 14.68
CA ASP A 393 0.39 22.01 13.87
C ASP A 393 0.34 21.11 12.62
N ASP A 394 -0.18 19.89 12.74
CA ASP A 394 -0.13 18.86 11.69
C ASP A 394 -1.51 18.47 11.12
N GLY A 395 -2.61 18.98 11.70
CA GLY A 395 -4.00 18.67 11.32
C GLY A 395 -4.60 17.46 12.06
N ALA A 396 -5.90 17.22 11.91
CA ALA A 396 -6.61 16.12 12.58
C ALA A 396 -6.16 14.73 12.06
N PRO A 397 -6.33 13.62 12.82
CA PRO A 397 -5.86 12.29 12.43
C PRO A 397 -6.18 11.85 10.98
N ALA A 398 -7.41 12.05 10.54
CA ALA A 398 -7.88 11.71 9.19
C ALA A 398 -7.82 12.89 8.18
N GLU A 399 -7.15 13.99 8.54
CA GLU A 399 -6.92 15.17 7.71
C GLU A 399 -5.42 15.59 7.67
N PRO A 400 -4.49 14.71 7.28
CA PRO A 400 -3.13 15.12 6.94
C PRO A 400 -3.09 16.00 5.69
N THR A 401 -2.06 16.84 5.61
CA THR A 401 -1.58 17.42 4.35
C THR A 401 -0.47 16.54 3.77
N GLU A 402 -0.08 16.77 2.51
CA GLU A 402 1.10 16.11 1.92
C GLU A 402 2.36 16.28 2.79
N ALA A 403 2.54 17.45 3.42
CA ALA A 403 3.72 17.79 4.21
C ALA A 403 3.66 17.35 5.69
N THR A 404 2.50 16.85 6.16
CA THR A 404 2.27 16.45 7.56
C THR A 404 1.87 14.97 7.68
N LEU A 405 2.06 14.19 6.61
CA LEU A 405 1.57 12.82 6.48
C LEU A 405 2.14 11.88 7.57
N PHE A 406 3.45 11.89 7.81
CA PHE A 406 4.12 11.01 8.79
C PHE A 406 4.50 11.77 10.08
N ARG A 407 3.46 12.16 10.84
CA ARG A 407 3.54 12.98 12.07
C ARG A 407 2.83 12.34 13.24
N ASN A 408 3.20 12.68 14.48
CA ASN A 408 2.76 12.01 15.72
C ASN A 408 1.23 11.86 15.87
N VAL A 409 0.44 12.79 15.32
CA VAL A 409 -1.03 12.68 15.29
C VAL A 409 -1.55 11.48 14.48
N ARG A 410 -0.82 11.00 13.47
CA ARG A 410 -1.10 9.74 12.74
C ARG A 410 -0.57 8.49 13.46
N TYR A 411 0.37 8.63 14.39
CA TYR A 411 0.90 7.56 15.25
C TYR A 411 0.17 7.54 16.60
N ASP A 412 0.80 8.05 17.67
CA ASP A 412 0.26 8.01 19.03
C ASP A 412 -1.09 8.74 19.14
N GLY A 413 -1.28 9.84 18.41
CA GLY A 413 -2.55 10.56 18.37
C GLY A 413 -3.69 9.76 17.72
N SER A 414 -3.38 8.73 16.93
CA SER A 414 -4.35 7.83 16.29
C SER A 414 -4.49 6.51 17.04
N ALA A 415 -3.43 6.02 17.69
CA ALA A 415 -3.53 4.96 18.70
C ALA A 415 -4.47 5.38 19.85
N LEU A 416 -4.43 6.65 20.24
CA LEU A 416 -5.38 7.24 21.18
C LEU A 416 -6.83 7.28 20.65
N VAL A 417 -7.08 7.45 19.35
CA VAL A 417 -8.43 7.31 18.79
C VAL A 417 -8.94 5.86 18.94
N LEU A 418 -8.07 4.86 18.75
CA LEU A 418 -8.41 3.45 18.98
C LEU A 418 -8.61 3.14 20.47
N TYR A 419 -7.81 3.72 21.36
CA TYR A 419 -8.00 3.61 22.81
C TYR A 419 -9.32 4.26 23.25
N ALA A 420 -9.65 5.46 22.76
CA ALA A 420 -10.94 6.10 23.02
C ALA A 420 -12.11 5.28 22.48
N LEU A 421 -11.98 4.67 21.30
CA LEU A 421 -12.97 3.72 20.77
C LEU A 421 -13.11 2.49 21.67
N ARG A 422 -12.00 1.91 22.15
CA ARG A 422 -11.98 0.77 23.07
C ARG A 422 -12.73 1.07 24.36
N GLU A 423 -12.53 2.24 24.96
CA GLU A 423 -13.25 2.62 26.19
C GLU A 423 -14.74 2.97 25.91
N GLU A 424 -15.07 3.51 24.74
CA GLU A 424 -16.46 3.80 24.33
C GLU A 424 -17.30 2.54 24.00
N VAL A 425 -16.70 1.46 23.49
CA VAL A 425 -17.43 0.20 23.16
C VAL A 425 -17.16 -0.97 24.11
N GLY A 426 -16.12 -0.88 24.93
CA GLY A 426 -15.60 -1.97 25.77
C GLY A 426 -14.69 -2.94 24.99
N GLU A 427 -13.63 -3.41 25.65
CA GLU A 427 -12.59 -4.28 25.09
C GLU A 427 -13.13 -5.45 24.24
N ALA A 428 -14.07 -6.23 24.77
CA ALA A 428 -14.63 -7.39 24.06
C ALA A 428 -15.47 -7.03 22.81
N VAL A 429 -15.86 -5.77 22.62
CA VAL A 429 -16.46 -5.26 21.36
C VAL A 429 -15.36 -4.75 20.45
N PHE A 430 -14.39 -4.01 20.98
CA PHE A 430 -13.22 -3.50 20.25
C PHE A 430 -12.43 -4.64 19.58
N GLU A 431 -12.09 -5.71 20.30
CA GLU A 431 -11.42 -6.89 19.72
C GLU A 431 -12.20 -7.51 18.55
N ARG A 432 -13.54 -7.44 18.57
CA ARG A 432 -14.36 -7.90 17.44
C ARG A 432 -14.35 -6.93 16.27
N ILE A 433 -14.27 -5.61 16.51
CA ILE A 433 -14.11 -4.60 15.46
C ILE A 433 -12.79 -4.88 14.74
N GLU A 434 -11.70 -4.96 15.48
CA GLU A 434 -10.33 -5.18 15.00
C GLU A 434 -10.22 -6.47 14.16
N ARG A 435 -10.65 -7.60 14.71
CA ARG A 435 -10.63 -8.91 14.01
C ARG A 435 -11.52 -8.89 12.77
N THR A 436 -12.68 -8.23 12.83
CA THR A 436 -13.60 -8.14 11.69
C THR A 436 -13.04 -7.22 10.60
N TRP A 437 -12.35 -6.13 10.96
CA TRP A 437 -11.67 -5.21 10.04
C TRP A 437 -10.61 -5.94 9.23
N VAL A 438 -9.61 -6.54 9.90
CA VAL A 438 -8.50 -7.22 9.22
C VAL A 438 -8.94 -8.48 8.47
N THR A 439 -10.02 -9.13 8.89
CA THR A 439 -10.61 -10.27 8.17
C THR A 439 -11.41 -9.84 6.94
N ARG A 440 -12.29 -8.83 7.06
CA ARG A 440 -13.23 -8.41 5.98
C ARG A 440 -12.52 -7.70 4.83
N TYR A 441 -11.43 -7.00 5.13
CA TYR A 441 -10.65 -6.25 4.15
C TYR A 441 -9.28 -6.88 3.84
N ARG A 442 -9.01 -8.13 4.28
CA ARG A 442 -7.81 -8.91 3.92
C ARG A 442 -7.59 -8.91 2.40
N GLY A 443 -6.43 -8.42 1.95
CA GLY A 443 -6.10 -8.31 0.52
C GLY A 443 -6.94 -7.27 -0.24
N ARG A 444 -7.56 -6.30 0.44
CA ARG A 444 -8.37 -5.22 -0.14
C ARG A 444 -7.91 -3.86 0.35
N ALA A 445 -8.27 -2.81 -0.37
CA ALA A 445 -8.04 -1.43 0.07
C ALA A 445 -9.31 -0.88 0.73
N ALA A 446 -9.16 -0.15 1.84
CA ALA A 446 -10.25 0.38 2.64
C ALA A 446 -9.85 1.73 3.27
N GLY A 447 -10.82 2.51 3.74
CA GLY A 447 -10.54 3.82 4.35
C GLY A 447 -11.49 4.17 5.48
N THR A 448 -11.42 5.42 5.97
CA THR A 448 -12.04 5.84 7.24
C THR A 448 -13.54 5.56 7.30
N ALA A 449 -14.28 5.85 6.23
CA ALA A 449 -15.71 5.57 6.15
C ALA A 449 -16.05 4.06 6.20
N ASP A 450 -15.16 3.20 5.67
CA ASP A 450 -15.30 1.74 5.68
C ASP A 450 -15.07 1.18 7.10
N PHE A 451 -14.07 1.70 7.81
CA PHE A 451 -13.79 1.36 9.22
C PHE A 451 -14.93 1.81 10.14
N VAL A 452 -15.35 3.08 10.06
CA VAL A 452 -16.42 3.64 10.90
C VAL A 452 -17.76 2.92 10.70
N ALA A 453 -18.06 2.50 9.46
CA ALA A 453 -19.25 1.70 9.17
C ALA A 453 -19.17 0.29 9.80
N LEU A 454 -18.02 -0.39 9.68
CA LEU A 454 -17.80 -1.71 10.30
C LEU A 454 -17.83 -1.64 11.82
N ALA A 455 -17.19 -0.63 12.42
CA ALA A 455 -17.20 -0.40 13.87
C ALA A 455 -18.64 -0.23 14.38
N SER A 456 -19.46 0.55 13.65
CA SER A 456 -20.87 0.77 13.97
C SER A 456 -21.71 -0.53 13.85
N GLU A 457 -21.45 -1.34 12.84
CA GLU A 457 -22.09 -2.65 12.63
C GLU A 457 -21.79 -3.62 13.78
N VAL A 458 -20.52 -3.76 14.16
CA VAL A 458 -20.06 -4.71 15.19
C VAL A 458 -20.41 -4.26 16.62
N ALA A 459 -20.54 -2.95 16.85
CA ALA A 459 -21.05 -2.36 18.10
C ALA A 459 -22.59 -2.30 18.16
N GLY A 460 -23.30 -2.56 17.06
CA GLY A 460 -24.77 -2.51 17.00
C GLY A 460 -25.38 -1.11 17.13
N ARG A 461 -24.58 -0.04 16.99
CA ARG A 461 -25.01 1.36 17.11
C ARG A 461 -24.17 2.26 16.21
N ASP A 462 -24.73 3.40 15.79
CA ASP A 462 -24.00 4.37 14.98
C ASP A 462 -22.88 5.04 15.78
N LEU A 463 -21.62 4.78 15.39
CA LEU A 463 -20.43 5.36 16.02
C LEU A 463 -19.91 6.60 15.27
N ARG A 464 -20.53 7.02 14.16
CA ARG A 464 -20.14 8.26 13.46
C ARG A 464 -20.18 9.50 14.38
N PRO A 465 -21.20 9.71 15.24
CA PRO A 465 -21.22 10.87 16.14
C PRO A 465 -20.06 10.89 17.15
N PHE A 466 -19.51 9.71 17.50
CA PHE A 466 -18.35 9.58 18.37
C PHE A 466 -17.03 9.76 17.59
N LEU A 467 -16.83 8.97 16.53
CA LEU A 467 -15.57 8.94 15.79
C LEU A 467 -15.30 10.21 14.96
N THR A 468 -16.33 10.92 14.50
CA THR A 468 -16.13 12.13 13.67
C THR A 468 -15.37 13.23 14.42
N PRO A 469 -15.73 13.64 15.66
CA PRO A 469 -14.91 14.55 16.46
C PRO A 469 -13.47 14.06 16.71
N TRP A 470 -13.25 12.77 16.96
CA TRP A 470 -11.89 12.25 17.15
C TRP A 470 -11.02 12.35 15.89
N LEU A 471 -11.60 12.05 14.72
CA LEU A 471 -10.87 11.93 13.45
C LEU A 471 -10.73 13.24 12.67
N TYR A 472 -11.71 14.15 12.80
CA TYR A 472 -11.85 15.39 12.02
C TYR A 472 -12.04 16.65 12.90
N GLY A 473 -12.04 16.52 14.22
CA GLY A 473 -12.20 17.65 15.13
C GLY A 473 -10.92 18.49 15.28
N PRO A 474 -11.02 19.83 15.36
CA PRO A 474 -9.88 20.72 15.62
C PRO A 474 -9.44 20.71 17.09
N ARG A 475 -10.12 19.94 17.95
CA ARG A 475 -9.78 19.70 19.36
C ARG A 475 -10.14 18.27 19.73
N THR A 476 -9.49 17.79 20.77
CA THR A 476 -9.62 16.44 21.33
C THR A 476 -10.93 16.34 22.13
N PRO A 477 -11.80 15.36 21.81
CA PRO A 477 -13.01 15.12 22.58
C PRO A 477 -12.69 14.65 24.02
N PRO A 478 -13.61 14.82 24.99
CA PRO A 478 -13.44 14.25 26.33
C PRO A 478 -13.21 12.73 26.27
N MET A 479 -12.18 12.26 26.97
CA MET A 479 -11.82 10.84 27.00
C MET A 479 -12.90 10.00 27.71
N PRO A 480 -13.45 8.94 27.09
CA PRO A 480 -14.29 7.96 27.78
C PRO A 480 -13.51 7.26 28.89
N GLY A 481 -14.17 6.93 30.00
CA GLY A 481 -13.52 6.35 31.19
C GLY A 481 -12.76 7.37 32.07
N HIS A 482 -12.14 8.38 31.47
CA HIS A 482 -11.16 9.28 32.10
C HIS A 482 -11.61 10.76 32.13
N PRO A 483 -12.62 11.13 32.95
CA PRO A 483 -13.18 12.49 33.01
C PRO A 483 -12.26 13.53 33.68
N ASP A 484 -11.12 13.09 34.22
CA ASP A 484 -10.07 13.88 34.85
C ASP A 484 -8.98 14.35 33.86
N TRP A 485 -8.72 13.61 32.77
CA TRP A 485 -7.69 13.94 31.78
C TRP A 485 -7.96 15.28 31.07
N ARG A 486 -6.91 16.07 30.82
CA ARG A 486 -6.99 17.38 30.14
C ARG A 486 -5.97 17.44 29.01
N ALA A 487 -6.38 17.91 27.83
CA ALA A 487 -5.43 18.36 26.82
C ALA A 487 -4.69 19.60 27.35
N ALA A 488 -3.40 19.72 27.04
CA ALA A 488 -2.62 20.91 27.32
C ALA A 488 -3.14 22.12 26.51
N PRO A 489 -2.93 23.36 26.97
CA PRO A 489 -3.17 24.54 26.14
C PRO A 489 -2.29 24.50 24.88
N VAL A 490 -2.84 24.87 23.74
CA VAL A 490 -2.08 25.03 22.49
C VAL A 490 -1.14 26.23 22.60
N GLU A 491 0.14 26.01 22.35
CA GLU A 491 1.18 27.03 22.21
C GLU A 491 1.37 27.43 20.73
N SER A 492 1.90 28.65 20.50
CA SER A 492 1.82 29.38 19.22
C SER A 492 3.17 29.79 18.62
#